data_AF-A0A9P7Y4A8-F1
#
_entry.id   AF-A0A9P7Y4A8-F1
#
_cell.length_a   1.000
_cell.length_b   1.000
_cell.length_c   1.000
_cell.angle_alpha   90.00
_cell.angle_beta   90.00
_cell.angle_gamma   90.00
#
_symmetry.space_group_name_H-M   'P 1'
#
loop_
_entity.id
_entity.type
_entity.pdbx_description
1 polymer ?
#
loop_
_entity_poly.entity_id
_entity_poly.type
_entity_poly.pdbx_seq_one_letter_code
_entity_poly.pdbx_strand_id
1 'polypeptide(L)'
;MSVALARAPTMVYFTAYATVNENTLYIQGGVDVTNSSTKYDQFFSLDLTRSWNTSNPPWSEVITAAGGRIPARLKTSYHSISLSKDKKTLSFWDLYNAPPYGASFHLDTNKWEDLPDLPAQIPVDLKVLKAATDATTDQHL
;
A
#
# COMPACT_ATOMS: atom_id res chain seq x y z
N MET A 1 17.10 25.18 -7.78
CA MET A 1 16.13 24.15 -7.33
C MET A 1 16.45 22.87 -8.09
N SER A 2 16.94 21.84 -7.40
CA SER A 2 17.17 20.52 -7.99
C SER A 2 15.86 19.76 -7.99
N VAL A 3 15.34 19.45 -9.18
CA VAL A 3 14.19 18.55 -9.33
C VAL A 3 14.73 17.16 -9.09
N ALA A 4 14.36 16.53 -7.97
CA ALA A 4 14.64 15.11 -7.77
C ALA A 4 14.06 14.35 -8.97
N LEU A 5 14.90 13.58 -9.67
CA LEU A 5 14.46 12.75 -10.79
C LEU A 5 13.27 11.90 -10.32
N ALA A 6 12.13 12.03 -10.99
CA ALA A 6 10.96 11.20 -10.70
C ALA A 6 11.35 9.73 -10.88
N ARG A 7 11.46 9.00 -9.77
CA ARG A 7 11.79 7.57 -9.77
C ARG A 7 10.52 6.79 -10.05
N ALA A 8 10.54 5.91 -11.04
CA ALA A 8 9.48 4.95 -11.25
C ALA A 8 9.60 3.78 -10.23
N PRO A 9 8.48 3.14 -9.86
CA PRO A 9 8.52 1.92 -9.06
C PRO A 9 9.27 0.80 -9.82
N THR A 10 9.88 -0.11 -9.06
CA THR A 10 10.46 -1.33 -9.63
C THR A 10 9.34 -2.21 -10.18
N MET A 11 9.56 -2.84 -11.33
CA MET A 11 8.61 -3.76 -11.95
C MET A 11 8.44 -5.01 -11.10
N VAL A 12 7.22 -5.24 -10.61
CA VAL A 12 6.87 -6.32 -9.70
C VAL A 12 5.47 -6.85 -10.00
N TYR A 13 5.13 -8.01 -9.46
CA TYR A 13 3.77 -8.55 -9.45
C TYR A 13 3.26 -8.75 -8.01
N PHE A 14 1.95 -8.95 -7.85
CA PHE A 14 1.25 -9.07 -6.55
C PHE A 14 1.45 -7.88 -5.58
N THR A 15 1.53 -6.67 -6.12
CA THR A 15 1.38 -5.43 -5.33
C THR A 15 -0.05 -5.30 -4.81
N ALA A 16 -0.21 -4.53 -3.74
CA ALA A 16 -1.51 -4.00 -3.39
C ALA A 16 -1.67 -2.59 -3.97
N TYR A 17 -2.91 -2.20 -4.25
CA TYR A 17 -3.21 -0.88 -4.76
C TYR A 17 -4.53 -0.36 -4.23
N ALA A 18 -4.68 0.96 -4.21
CA ALA A 18 -5.94 1.66 -3.94
C ALA A 18 -5.93 3.01 -4.66
N THR A 19 -7.11 3.54 -4.98
CA THR A 19 -7.26 4.88 -5.55
C THR A 19 -7.86 5.83 -4.52
N VAL A 20 -7.33 7.06 -4.47
CA VAL A 20 -7.87 8.15 -3.66
C VAL A 20 -8.54 9.14 -4.60
N ASN A 21 -9.86 9.32 -4.44
CA ASN A 21 -10.68 10.19 -5.30
C ASN A 21 -10.59 9.90 -6.80
N GLU A 22 -10.13 8.71 -7.20
CA GLU A 22 -9.77 8.39 -8.60
C GLU A 22 -8.71 9.33 -9.23
N ASN A 23 -8.13 10.23 -8.44
CA ASN A 23 -7.13 11.21 -8.84
C ASN A 23 -5.71 10.71 -8.59
N THR A 24 -5.55 9.76 -7.66
CA THR A 24 -4.25 9.24 -7.29
C THR A 24 -4.34 7.73 -7.08
N LEU A 25 -3.52 6.97 -7.78
CA LEU A 25 -3.35 5.54 -7.57
C LEU A 25 -2.14 5.34 -6.65
N TYR A 26 -2.33 4.65 -5.54
CA TYR A 26 -1.25 4.19 -4.67
C TYR A 26 -0.96 2.72 -4.92
N ILE A 27 0.32 2.35 -4.94
CA ILE A 27 0.78 0.96 -5.03
C ILE A 27 1.84 0.67 -3.97
N GLN A 28 1.81 -0.53 -3.38
CA GLN A 28 2.79 -0.93 -2.37
C GLN A 28 3.24 -2.39 -2.54
N GLY A 29 4.52 -2.61 -2.23
CA GLY A 29 5.14 -3.91 -2.08
C GLY A 29 5.43 -4.61 -3.41
N GLY A 30 5.19 -5.92 -3.43
CA GLY A 30 5.29 -6.77 -4.61
C GLY A 30 6.55 -7.64 -4.64
N VAL A 31 6.57 -8.56 -5.62
CA VAL A 31 7.65 -9.52 -5.85
C VAL A 31 8.34 -9.23 -7.17
N ASP A 32 9.67 -9.33 -7.20
CA ASP A 32 10.48 -9.16 -8.39
C ASP A 32 10.06 -10.13 -9.51
N VAL A 33 9.91 -9.62 -10.74
CA VAL A 33 9.46 -10.38 -11.91
C VAL A 33 10.45 -11.47 -12.36
N THR A 34 11.72 -11.37 -11.98
CA THR A 34 12.78 -12.33 -12.32
C THR A 34 13.16 -13.24 -11.16
N ASN A 35 12.90 -12.83 -9.92
CA ASN A 35 13.24 -13.60 -8.72
C ASN A 35 12.13 -13.54 -7.66
N SER A 36 11.32 -14.61 -7.58
CA SER A 36 10.20 -14.70 -6.65
C SER A 36 10.57 -14.63 -5.16
N SER A 37 11.85 -14.81 -4.81
CA SER A 37 12.35 -14.66 -3.43
C SER A 37 12.60 -13.20 -3.04
N THR A 38 12.67 -12.29 -4.00
CA THR A 38 12.90 -10.86 -3.75
C THR A 38 11.57 -10.13 -3.62
N LYS A 39 11.27 -9.69 -2.40
CA LYS A 39 10.12 -8.85 -2.07
C LYS A 39 10.56 -7.40 -1.88
N TYR A 40 9.71 -6.46 -2.27
CA TYR A 40 9.94 -5.03 -2.08
C TYR A 40 9.01 -4.45 -1.01
N ASP A 41 9.45 -3.39 -0.37
CA ASP A 41 8.67 -2.52 0.51
C ASP A 41 8.30 -1.20 -0.16
N GLN A 42 8.58 -1.03 -1.46
CA GLN A 42 8.32 0.19 -2.21
C GLN A 42 6.88 0.70 -2.04
N PHE A 43 6.72 2.03 -1.97
CA PHE A 43 5.43 2.68 -1.86
C PHE A 43 5.39 3.91 -2.75
N PHE A 44 4.55 3.87 -3.77
CA PHE A 44 4.50 4.87 -4.84
C PHE A 44 3.07 5.32 -5.10
N SER A 45 2.94 6.55 -5.60
CA SER A 45 1.69 7.12 -6.10
C SER A 45 1.82 7.54 -7.56
N LEU A 46 0.75 7.37 -8.34
CA LEU A 46 0.58 7.88 -9.69
C LEU A 46 -0.48 8.99 -9.68
N ASP A 47 -0.12 10.17 -10.16
CA ASP A 47 -1.08 11.26 -10.36
C ASP A 47 -1.91 11.02 -11.64
N LEU A 48 -3.19 10.69 -11.46
CA LEU A 48 -4.14 10.41 -12.54
C LEU A 48 -4.81 11.68 -13.09
N THR A 49 -4.59 12.84 -12.48
CA THR A 49 -5.18 14.10 -12.95
C THR A 49 -4.44 14.72 -14.13
N ARG A 50 -3.22 14.25 -14.39
CA ARG A 50 -2.35 14.72 -15.45
C ARG A 50 -2.46 13.83 -16.68
N SER A 51 -2.32 14.39 -17.88
CA SER A 51 -2.14 13.57 -19.08
C SER A 51 -0.80 12.85 -19.04
N TRP A 52 -0.80 11.54 -19.29
CA TRP A 52 0.41 10.72 -19.29
C TRP A 52 0.31 9.58 -20.31
N ASN A 53 1.46 8.96 -20.60
CA ASN A 53 1.56 7.71 -21.36
C ASN A 53 2.54 6.78 -20.66
N THR A 54 2.63 5.53 -21.11
CA THR A 54 3.47 4.50 -20.50
C THR A 54 4.96 4.83 -20.52
N SER A 55 5.42 5.74 -21.38
CA SER A 55 6.81 6.19 -21.46
C SER A 55 7.15 7.28 -20.45
N ASN A 56 6.16 8.01 -19.91
CA ASN A 56 6.37 9.05 -18.91
C ASN A 56 5.21 9.15 -17.89
N PRO A 57 4.95 8.10 -17.10
CA PRO A 57 3.94 8.12 -16.05
C PRO A 57 4.36 9.04 -14.88
N PRO A 58 3.46 9.85 -14.31
CA PRO A 58 3.73 10.77 -13.21
C PRO A 58 3.83 10.05 -11.85
N TRP A 59 4.79 9.14 -11.72
CA TRP A 59 5.08 8.45 -10.46
C TRP A 59 5.75 9.38 -9.46
N SER A 60 5.48 9.14 -8.19
CA SER A 60 6.19 9.76 -7.06
C SER A 60 6.33 8.73 -5.94
N GLU A 61 7.53 8.65 -5.36
CA GLU A 61 7.75 7.87 -4.13
C GLU A 61 6.99 8.55 -2.99
N VAL A 62 6.24 7.77 -2.21
CA VAL A 62 5.49 8.31 -1.07
C VAL A 62 6.46 8.53 0.08
N ILE A 63 6.80 9.80 0.32
CA ILE A 63 7.74 10.19 1.36
C ILE A 63 7.01 10.28 2.70
N THR A 64 7.51 9.55 3.68
CA THR A 64 7.08 9.57 5.08
C THR A 64 7.61 10.81 5.81
N ALA A 65 6.87 11.31 6.79
CA ALA A 65 7.29 12.44 7.60
C ALA A 65 8.58 12.16 8.39
N ALA A 66 9.51 13.13 8.42
CA ALA A 66 10.71 13.21 9.25
C ALA A 66 11.46 11.88 9.52
N GLY A 67 11.68 11.07 8.49
CA GLY A 67 12.45 9.82 8.61
C GLY A 67 11.63 8.61 9.08
N GLY A 68 10.31 8.71 9.10
CA GLY A 68 9.43 7.54 9.21
C GLY A 68 9.82 6.51 8.17
N ARG A 69 9.78 5.23 8.51
CA ARG A 69 10.09 4.16 7.55
C ARG A 69 8.80 3.41 7.26
N ILE A 70 8.70 2.87 6.05
CA ILE A 70 7.67 1.88 5.74
C ILE A 70 7.87 0.73 6.73
N PRO A 71 6.82 0.26 7.41
CA PRO A 71 6.95 -0.84 8.34
C PRO A 71 7.63 -2.04 7.68
N ALA A 72 8.64 -2.61 8.33
CA ALA A 72 9.48 -3.65 7.72
C ALA A 72 8.67 -4.89 7.29
N ARG A 73 7.53 -5.14 7.96
CA ARG A 73 6.58 -6.21 7.63
C ARG A 73 5.83 -5.98 6.32
N LEU A 74 5.79 -4.75 5.81
CA LEU A 74 5.26 -4.42 4.48
C LEU A 74 6.29 -4.62 3.36
N LYS A 75 7.46 -5.20 3.64
CA LYS A 75 8.30 -5.82 2.60
C LYS A 75 7.67 -7.15 2.15
N THR A 76 6.53 -7.06 1.50
CA THR A 76 5.60 -8.18 1.32
C THR A 76 4.86 -8.14 -0.02
N SER A 77 4.09 -9.18 -0.30
CA SER A 77 3.24 -9.33 -1.48
C SER A 77 1.94 -10.02 -1.09
N TYR A 78 0.96 -10.07 -2.00
CA TYR A 78 -0.38 -10.65 -1.78
C TYR A 78 -1.27 -9.93 -0.76
N HIS A 79 -0.72 -9.06 0.08
CA HIS A 79 -1.47 -8.18 0.97
C HIS A 79 -2.46 -7.28 0.21
N SER A 80 -3.31 -6.56 0.94
CA SER A 80 -4.32 -5.66 0.38
C SER A 80 -4.25 -4.27 0.99
N ILE A 81 -4.81 -3.29 0.27
CA ILE A 81 -4.96 -1.91 0.74
C ILE A 81 -6.44 -1.55 0.65
N SER A 82 -6.93 -0.86 1.67
CA SER A 82 -8.25 -0.24 1.69
C SER A 82 -8.12 1.24 2.04
N LEU A 83 -9.02 2.06 1.49
CA LEU A 83 -9.10 3.49 1.81
C LEU A 83 -10.21 3.74 2.84
N SER A 84 -9.92 4.53 3.87
CA SER A 84 -10.92 4.99 4.83
C SER A 84 -12.01 5.83 4.17
N LYS A 85 -13.20 5.86 4.78
CA LYS A 85 -14.36 6.60 4.24
C LYS A 85 -14.10 8.10 4.08
N ASP A 86 -13.37 8.69 5.02
CA ASP A 86 -12.97 10.11 4.98
C ASP A 86 -11.81 10.38 4.02
N LYS A 87 -11.28 9.32 3.38
CA LYS A 87 -10.22 9.34 2.39
C LYS A 87 -8.89 9.89 2.91
N LYS A 88 -8.64 9.75 4.21
CA LYS A 88 -7.41 10.21 4.88
C LYS A 88 -6.45 9.10 5.25
N THR A 89 -6.89 7.85 5.26
CA THR A 89 -6.08 6.73 5.74
C THR A 89 -6.11 5.57 4.76
N LEU A 90 -4.93 5.08 4.39
CA LEU A 90 -4.76 3.82 3.69
C LEU A 90 -4.42 2.74 4.72
N SER A 91 -5.26 1.71 4.84
CA SER A 91 -5.00 0.57 5.72
C SER A 91 -4.51 -0.61 4.91
N PHE A 92 -3.40 -1.20 5.35
CA PHE A 92 -2.68 -2.30 4.74
C PHE A 92 -2.94 -3.55 5.54
N TRP A 93 -3.35 -4.62 4.87
CA TRP A 93 -3.70 -5.89 5.48
C TRP A 93 -2.85 -6.99 4.88
N ASP A 94 -1.81 -7.40 5.62
CA ASP A 94 -1.03 -8.59 5.31
C ASP A 94 -1.58 -9.78 6.09
N LEU A 95 -2.56 -10.40 5.46
CA LEU A 95 -3.17 -11.65 5.89
C LEU A 95 -2.46 -12.86 5.26
N TYR A 96 -1.43 -12.67 4.45
CA TYR A 96 -0.76 -13.78 3.79
C TYR A 96 0.33 -14.41 4.67
N ASN A 97 1.05 -13.57 5.43
CA ASN A 97 2.08 -14.04 6.36
C ASN A 97 1.51 -14.23 7.78
N ALA A 98 2.04 -15.20 8.51
CA ALA A 98 1.73 -15.44 9.92
C ALA A 98 2.82 -14.86 10.84
N PRO A 99 2.47 -14.19 11.96
CA PRO A 99 1.11 -13.80 12.35
C PRO A 99 0.54 -12.75 11.38
N PRO A 100 -0.78 -12.57 11.25
CA PRO A 100 -1.35 -11.51 10.41
C PRO A 100 -0.84 -10.12 10.85
N TYR A 101 -0.88 -9.16 9.93
CA TYR A 101 -0.38 -7.81 10.18
C TYR A 101 -1.27 -6.74 9.56
N GLY A 102 -1.42 -5.65 10.29
CA GLY A 102 -2.12 -4.46 9.83
C GLY A 102 -1.30 -3.21 10.13
N ALA A 103 -1.31 -2.26 9.21
CA ALA A 103 -0.77 -0.93 9.43
C ALA A 103 -1.59 0.11 8.66
N SER A 104 -1.64 1.33 9.17
CA SER A 104 -2.29 2.46 8.53
C SER A 104 -1.26 3.50 8.11
N PHE A 105 -1.45 4.06 6.93
CA PHE A 105 -0.74 5.24 6.46
C PHE A 105 -1.71 6.42 6.40
N HIS A 106 -1.41 7.46 7.19
CA HIS A 106 -2.17 8.69 7.27
C HIS A 106 -1.72 9.66 6.17
N LEU A 107 -2.58 9.92 5.21
CA LEU A 107 -2.31 10.74 4.02
C LEU A 107 -2.12 12.23 4.34
N ASP A 108 -2.71 12.71 5.43
CA ASP A 108 -2.63 14.10 5.88
C ASP A 108 -1.31 14.41 6.61
N THR A 109 -0.80 13.43 7.36
CA THR A 109 0.42 13.57 8.16
C THR A 109 1.63 12.86 7.55
N ASN A 110 1.43 12.03 6.52
CA ASN A 110 2.41 11.13 5.93
C ASN A 110 3.10 10.23 6.97
N LYS A 111 2.32 9.68 7.90
CA LYS A 111 2.81 8.83 9.00
C LYS A 111 2.23 7.43 8.94
N TRP A 112 3.05 6.47 9.35
CA TRP A 112 2.63 5.10 9.60
C TRP A 112 2.19 4.92 11.04
N GLU A 113 1.19 4.08 11.25
CA GLU A 113 0.70 3.61 12.53
C GLU A 113 0.48 2.10 12.45
N ASP A 114 1.01 1.34 13.40
CA ASP A 114 0.70 -0.08 13.49
C ASP A 114 -0.74 -0.26 13.97
N LEU A 115 -1.49 -1.16 13.33
CA LEU A 115 -2.80 -1.54 13.83
C LEU A 115 -2.65 -2.50 15.02
N PRO A 116 -3.64 -2.58 15.91
CA PRO A 116 -3.69 -3.61 16.94
C PRO A 116 -3.56 -5.02 16.36
N ASP A 117 -3.16 -5.97 17.20
CA ASP A 117 -3.02 -7.37 16.79
C ASP A 117 -4.30 -7.90 16.14
N LEU A 118 -4.15 -8.40 14.91
CA LEU A 118 -5.25 -8.95 14.14
C LEU A 118 -5.58 -10.37 14.61
N PRO A 119 -6.85 -10.80 14.52
CA PRO A 119 -7.24 -12.17 14.87
C PRO A 119 -6.43 -13.21 14.10
N ALA A 120 -6.08 -14.31 14.78
CA ALA A 120 -5.46 -15.45 14.13
C ALA A 120 -6.37 -16.03 13.05
N GLN A 121 -5.80 -16.38 11.91
CA GLN A 121 -6.55 -16.99 10.80
C GLN A 121 -6.78 -18.48 11.05
N ILE A 122 -8.01 -18.92 10.85
CA ILE A 122 -8.40 -20.32 10.95
C ILE A 122 -9.28 -20.65 9.73
N PRO A 123 -8.84 -21.54 8.81
CA PRO A 123 -7.57 -22.27 8.78
C PRO A 123 -6.38 -21.42 8.30
N VAL A 124 -5.18 -21.81 8.72
CA VAL A 124 -3.92 -21.03 8.55
C VAL A 124 -3.41 -20.99 7.09
N ASP A 125 -3.94 -21.85 6.21
CA ASP A 125 -3.41 -22.04 4.84
C ASP A 125 -4.16 -21.28 3.73
N LEU A 126 -4.94 -20.25 4.07
CA LEU A 126 -5.62 -19.43 3.07
C LEU A 126 -4.63 -18.52 2.34
N LYS A 127 -4.13 -18.98 1.20
CA LYS A 127 -3.29 -18.20 0.30
C LYS A 127 -4.19 -17.32 -0.57
N VAL A 128 -4.03 -16.00 -0.43
CA VAL A 128 -4.76 -14.92 -1.13
C VAL A 128 -6.06 -14.49 -0.45
N LEU A 129 -5.95 -13.93 0.75
CA LEU A 129 -7.01 -13.14 1.36
C LEU A 129 -6.84 -11.67 0.96
N LYS A 130 -7.88 -11.09 0.37
CA LYS A 130 -7.99 -9.64 0.16
C LYS A 130 -9.01 -9.11 1.16
N ALA A 131 -8.62 -8.13 1.96
CA ALA A 131 -9.58 -7.39 2.74
C ALA A 131 -10.47 -6.59 1.77
N ALA A 132 -11.78 -6.77 1.91
CA ALA A 132 -12.75 -5.82 1.39
C ALA A 132 -13.28 -5.04 2.58
N THR A 133 -13.09 -3.72 2.58
CA THR A 133 -13.73 -2.86 3.57
C THR A 133 -15.08 -2.42 3.03
N ASP A 134 -16.13 -2.64 3.80
CA ASP A 134 -17.42 -2.00 3.53
C ASP A 134 -17.29 -0.51 3.89
N ALA A 135 -17.59 0.38 2.94
CA ALA A 135 -17.55 1.82 3.17
C ALA A 135 -18.61 2.32 4.18
N THR A 136 -19.53 1.45 4.60
CA THR A 136 -20.60 1.71 5.57
C THR A 136 -20.32 1.18 6.97
N THR A 137 -19.21 0.48 7.21
CA THR A 137 -18.93 -0.19 8.50
C THR A 137 -18.96 0.75 9.72
N ASP A 138 -18.73 2.06 9.52
CA ASP A 138 -18.78 3.08 10.58
C ASP A 138 -20.19 3.67 10.83
N GLN A 139 -21.26 3.15 10.22
CA GLN A 139 -22.63 3.68 10.40
C GLN A 139 -23.30 3.26 11.72
N HIS A 140 -22.66 2.40 12.50
CA HIS A 140 -23.21 1.84 13.74
C HIS A 140 -22.37 2.15 14.99
N LEU A 141 -21.45 3.13 14.91
CA LEU A 141 -20.68 3.63 16.05
C LEU A 141 -21.03 5.10 16.35
#